data_AF-A0A528TZH7-F1
#
_entry.id   AF-A0A528TZH7-F1
#
_cell.length_a   1.000
_cell.length_b   1.000
_cell.length_c   1.000
_cell.angle_alpha   90.00
_cell.angle_beta   90.00
_cell.angle_gamma   90.00
#
_symmetry.space_group_name_H-M   'P 1'
#
loop_
_entity.id
_entity.type
_entity.pdbx_description
1 polymer ?
#
loop_
_entity_poly.entity_id
_entity_poly.type
_entity_poly.pdbx_seq_one_letter_code
_entity_poly.pdbx_strand_id
1 'polypeptide(L)' 'MARALVNVPKTARQGEVVEIKAMIAYPMETGYRIGPNGSNIPRDIIRRFA' A
#
# COMPACT_ATOMS: atom_id res chain seq x y z
N MET A 1 5.16 -4.22 -11.30
CA MET A 1 3.96 -3.37 -11.21
C MET A 1 3.34 -3.57 -9.85
N ALA A 2 3.11 -2.50 -9.09
CA ALA A 2 2.32 -2.57 -7.86
C ALA A 2 0.84 -2.72 -8.23
N ARG A 3 0.14 -3.69 -7.63
CA ARG A 3 -1.30 -3.89 -7.83
C ARG A 3 -2.06 -3.18 -6.73
N ALA A 4 -2.94 -2.24 -7.10
CA ALA A 4 -3.85 -1.59 -6.18
C ALA A 4 -5.22 -2.27 -6.21
N LEU A 5 -5.86 -2.35 -5.04
CA LEU A 5 -7.21 -2.85 -4.83
C LEU A 5 -7.99 -1.80 -4.05
N VAL A 6 -9.14 -1.40 -4.57
CA VAL A 6 -10.07 -0.49 -3.89
C VAL A 6 -11.41 -1.20 -3.79
N ASN A 7 -11.89 -1.38 -2.57
CA ASN A 7 -13.21 -1.93 -2.27
C ASN A 7 -14.09 -0.81 -1.74
N VAL A 8 -15.19 -0.57 -2.46
CA VAL A 8 -16.12 0.53 -2.25
C VAL A 8 -17.50 0.09 -2.77
N PRO A 9 -18.62 0.59 -2.20
CA PRO A 9 -19.92 0.39 -2.80
C PRO A 9 -19.96 0.89 -4.26
N LYS A 10 -20.65 0.15 -5.12
CA LYS A 10 -20.80 0.54 -6.54
C LYS A 10 -21.62 1.82 -6.73
N THR A 11 -22.49 2.12 -5.76
CA THR A 11 -23.40 3.27 -5.76
C THR A 11 -23.55 3.79 -4.34
N ALA A 12 -23.84 5.09 -4.20
CA ALA A 12 -24.15 5.75 -2.93
C ALA A 12 -25.16 6.88 -3.18
N ARG A 13 -25.98 7.22 -2.17
CA ARG A 13 -26.88 8.37 -2.23
C ARG A 13 -26.16 9.66 -1.86
N GLN A 14 -26.69 10.80 -2.30
CA GLN A 14 -26.15 12.09 -1.88
C GLN A 14 -26.26 12.24 -0.36
N GLY A 15 -25.15 12.61 0.29
CA GLY A 15 -25.06 12.76 1.74
C GLY A 15 -24.83 11.46 2.51
N GLU A 16 -24.77 10.31 1.84
CA GLU A 16 -24.50 9.02 2.48
C GLU A 16 -23.00 8.88 2.84
N VAL A 17 -22.72 8.47 4.07
CA VAL A 17 -21.36 8.12 4.50
C VAL A 17 -21.08 6.67 4.09
N VAL A 18 -20.07 6.47 3.25
CA VAL A 18 -19.67 5.14 2.76
C VAL A 18 -18.25 4.79 3.16
N GLU A 19 -18.01 3.50 3.37
CA GLU A 19 -16.68 2.97 3.67
C GLU A 19 -15.89 2.75 2.37
N ILE A 20 -14.62 3.16 2.38
CA ILE A 20 -13.66 2.88 1.31
C ILE A 20 -12.47 2.14 1.91
N LYS A 21 -12.17 0.95 1.39
CA LYS A 21 -11.01 0.16 1.76
C LYS A 21 -10.02 0.15 0.59
N ALA A 22 -8.79 0.63 0.82
CA ALA A 22 -7.73 0.64 -0.18
C ALA A 22 -6.54 -0.21 0.27
N MET A 23 -5.99 -1.00 -0.64
CA MET A 23 -4.82 -1.85 -0.42
C MET A 23 -3.90 -1.78 -1.65
N ILE A 24 -2.59 -1.85 -1.42
CA ILE A 24 -1.59 -1.89 -2.49
C ILE A 24 -0.58 -2.99 -2.20
N ALA A 25 -0.32 -3.84 -3.20
CA ALA A 25 0.72 -4.83 -3.12
C ALA A 25 2.09 -4.15 -3.33
N TYR A 26 2.83 -3.98 -2.23
CA TYR A 26 4.18 -3.42 -2.22
C TYR A 26 5.06 -4.18 -1.21
N PRO A 27 6.36 -4.39 -1.49
CA PRO A 27 7.25 -5.12 -0.57
C PRO A 27 7.38 -4.49 0.82
N MET A 28 7.22 -3.16 0.91
CA MET A 28 7.36 -2.38 2.15
C MET A 28 8.67 -2.68 2.89
N GLU A 29 9.78 -2.70 2.15
CA GLU A 29 11.11 -2.96 2.71
C GLU A 29 11.52 -1.83 3.65
N THR A 30 11.70 -2.18 4.92
CA THR A 30 11.95 -1.19 5.99
C THR A 30 13.36 -0.62 5.95
N GLY A 31 14.31 -1.37 5.40
CA GLY A 31 15.74 -1.03 5.41
C GLY A 31 16.58 -1.85 6.41
N TYR A 32 15.92 -2.61 7.30
CA TYR A 32 16.61 -3.33 8.39
C TYR A 32 16.96 -4.78 8.05
N ARG A 33 16.40 -5.33 6.96
CA ARG A 33 16.68 -6.70 6.55
C ARG A 33 18.08 -6.79 5.94
N ILE A 34 18.85 -7.79 6.36
CA ILE A 34 20.16 -8.11 5.80
C ILE A 34 19.96 -8.96 4.54
N GLY A 35 20.62 -8.55 3.46
CA GLY A 35 20.63 -9.27 2.19
C GLY A 35 21.65 -10.40 2.16
N PRO A 36 21.63 -11.23 1.10
CA PRO A 36 22.54 -12.37 0.96
C PRO A 36 24.04 -12.00 0.96
N ASN A 37 24.35 -10.74 0.66
CA ASN A 37 25.70 -10.17 0.69
C ASN A 37 26.12 -9.65 2.08
N GLY A 38 25.33 -9.88 3.13
CA GLY A 38 25.61 -9.42 4.48
C GLY A 38 25.36 -7.92 4.72
N SER A 39 24.84 -7.18 3.74
CA SER A 39 24.54 -5.74 3.85
C SER A 39 23.05 -5.49 4.01
N ASN A 40 22.67 -4.36 4.62
CA ASN A 40 21.28 -3.91 4.68
C ASN A 40 20.70 -3.70 3.28
N ILE A 41 19.46 -4.17 3.09
CA ILE A 41 18.70 -3.89 1.89
C ILE A 41 18.15 -2.47 2.01
N PRO A 42 18.29 -1.61 0.99
CA PRO A 42 17.80 -0.23 1.07
C PRO A 42 16.30 -0.16 1.37
N ARG A 43 15.92 0.84 2.17
CA ARG A 43 14.51 1.09 2.50
C ARG A 43 13.73 1.45 1.23
N ASP A 44 12.66 0.70 1.01
CA ASP A 44 11.74 0.90 -0.09
C ASP A 44 10.29 0.74 0.40
N ILE A 45 9.66 1.86 0.71
CA ILE A 45 8.28 1.93 1.21
C ILE A 45 7.48 3.00 0.48
N ILE A 46 6.18 2.80 0.46
CA ILE A 46 5.23 3.85 0.09
C ILE A 46 5.19 4.87 1.24
N ARG A 47 5.54 6.13 0.94
CA ARG A 47 5.55 7.24 1.92
C ARG A 47 4.29 8.10 1.88
N ARG A 48 3.56 8.05 0.76
CA ARG A 48 2.35 8.84 0.53
C ARG A 48 1.39 8.03 -0.32
N PHE A 49 0.13 8.05 0.07
CA PHE A 49 -0.99 7.60 -0.74
C PHE A 49 -1.76 8.87 -1.14
N ALA A 50 -1.77 9.20 -2.43
CA ALA A 50 -2.37 10.41 -2.98
C ALA A 50 -2.95 10.14 -4.36
#